data_AF-A0A7X7KNF7-F1
#
_entry.id   AF-A0A7X7KNF7-F1
#
_cell.length_a   1.000
_cell.length_b   1.000
_cell.length_c   1.000
_cell.angle_alpha   90.00
_cell.angle_beta   90.00
_cell.angle_gamma   90.00
#
_symmetry.space_group_name_H-M   'P 1'
#
loop_
_entity.id
_entity.type
_entity.pdbx_description
1 polymer ?
#
loop_
_entity_poly.entity_id
_entity_poly.type
_entity_poly.pdbx_seq_one_letter_code
_entity_poly.pdbx_strand_id
1 'polypeptide(L)' 'MILRKTVVEAMFGALQRAATQMPPDVRAALERAAAEETDPMARQHLAVSLDNADQAARGEGLVCADTGFPLFFIRAGS' A
#
# COMPACT_ATOMS: atom_id res chain seq x y z
N MET A 1 -5.88 -27.53 13.99
CA MET A 1 -6.35 -27.55 12.58
C MET A 1 -6.68 -26.12 12.18
N ILE A 2 -6.12 -25.61 11.07
CA ILE A 2 -6.47 -24.26 10.57
C ILE A 2 -7.79 -24.38 9.79
N LEU A 3 -8.76 -23.53 10.11
CA LEU A 3 -10.05 -23.52 9.42
C LEU A 3 -9.91 -22.80 8.08
N ARG A 4 -10.66 -23.27 7.05
CA ARG A 4 -10.74 -22.58 5.74
C ARG A 4 -11.08 -21.10 5.89
N LYS A 5 -12.02 -20.77 6.80
CA LYS A 5 -12.43 -19.39 7.09
C LYS A 5 -11.25 -18.52 7.51
N THR A 6 -10.38 -19.02 8.39
CA THR A 6 -9.19 -18.31 8.86
C THR A 6 -8.24 -17.98 7.72
N VAL A 7 -8.05 -18.90 6.77
CA VAL A 7 -7.19 -18.67 5.60
C VAL A 7 -7.79 -17.59 4.70
N VAL A 8 -9.10 -17.66 4.43
CA VAL A 8 -9.80 -16.67 3.60
C VAL A 8 -9.73 -15.27 4.20
N GLU A 9 -9.98 -15.14 5.50
CA GLU A 9 -9.91 -13.85 6.21
C GLU A 9 -8.50 -13.27 6.22
N ALA A 10 -7.48 -14.11 6.44
CA ALA A 10 -6.09 -13.69 6.40
C ALA A 10 -5.66 -13.20 5.00
N MET A 11 -6.05 -13.94 3.95
CA MET A 11 -5.75 -13.56 2.57
C MET A 11 -6.47 -12.26 2.17
N PHE A 12 -7.75 -12.12 2.50
CA PHE A 12 -8.51 -10.90 2.23
C PHE A 12 -7.94 -9.70 2.98
N GLY A 13 -7.63 -9.85 4.26
CA GLY A 13 -7.01 -8.79 5.05
C GLY A 13 -5.62 -8.39 4.52
N ALA A 14 -4.85 -9.34 4.00
CA ALA A 14 -3.57 -9.04 3.35
C ALA A 14 -3.76 -8.20 2.07
N LEU A 15 -4.74 -8.56 1.22
CA LEU A 15 -5.08 -7.79 0.02
C LEU A 15 -5.56 -6.38 0.36
N GLN A 16 -6.44 -6.25 1.35
CA GLN A 16 -6.95 -4.95 1.79
C GLN A 16 -5.82 -4.04 2.27
N ARG A 17 -4.89 -4.57 3.07
CA ARG A 17 -3.71 -3.80 3.51
C ARG A 17 -2.82 -3.43 2.33
N ALA A 18 -2.54 -4.36 1.41
CA ALA A 18 -1.71 -4.08 0.24
C ALA A 18 -2.29 -2.98 -0.66
N ALA A 19 -3.62 -2.90 -0.78
CA ALA A 19 -4.28 -1.91 -1.63
C ALA A 19 -4.49 -0.54 -0.96
N THR A 20 -4.48 -0.47 0.38
CA THR A 20 -4.83 0.75 1.13
C THR A 20 -3.69 1.32 1.97
N GLN A 21 -2.63 0.55 2.26
CA GLN A 21 -1.55 0.96 3.15
C GLN A 21 -0.22 1.01 2.39
N MET A 22 0.42 2.17 2.41
CA MET A 22 1.79 2.32 1.93
C MET A 22 2.80 1.81 2.98
N PRO A 23 3.80 0.99 2.60
CA PRO A 23 4.86 0.60 3.52
C PRO A 23 5.60 1.82 4.10
N PRO A 24 5.96 1.82 5.40
CA PRO A 24 6.53 2.99 6.07
C PRO A 24 7.90 3.39 5.51
N ASP A 25 8.70 2.43 5.06
CA ASP A 25 9.99 2.66 4.40
C ASP A 25 9.82 3.34 3.03
N VAL A 26 8.81 2.92 2.26
CA VAL A 26 8.44 3.54 0.98
C VAL A 26 7.93 4.97 1.19
N ARG A 27 7.03 5.19 2.16
CA ARG A 27 6.56 6.53 2.53
C ARG A 27 7.73 7.45 2.89
N ALA A 28 8.61 7.01 3.78
CA ALA A 28 9.76 7.80 4.20
C ALA A 28 10.70 8.13 3.02
N ALA A 29 10.84 7.22 2.05
CA ALA A 29 11.62 7.48 0.83
C ALA A 29 10.97 8.55 -0.06
N LEU A 30 9.65 8.48 -0.26
CA LEU A 30 8.90 9.46 -1.06
C LEU A 30 8.86 10.85 -0.39
N GLU A 31 8.74 10.91 0.93
CA GLU A 31 8.81 12.17 1.69
C GLU A 31 10.18 12.85 1.55
N ARG A 32 11.28 12.07 1.64
CA ARG A 32 12.63 12.60 1.39
C ARG A 32 12.76 13.10 -0.05
N ALA A 33 12.31 12.31 -1.03
CA ALA A 33 12.33 12.71 -2.43
C ALA A 33 11.55 14.01 -2.65
N ALA A 34 10.38 14.17 -2.03
CA ALA A 34 9.57 15.38 -2.16
C ALA A 34 10.27 16.61 -1.54
N ALA A 35 11.02 16.44 -0.45
CA ALA A 35 11.78 17.49 0.20
C ALA A 35 13.02 17.93 -0.60
N GLU A 36 13.67 17.00 -1.30
CA GLU A 36 14.89 17.23 -2.07
C GLU A 36 14.61 17.64 -3.54
N GLU A 37 13.38 17.44 -4.03
CA GLU A 37 13.01 17.70 -5.42
C GLU A 37 13.07 19.20 -5.79
N THR A 38 13.78 19.46 -6.88
CA THR A 38 14.04 20.80 -7.42
C THR A 38 13.07 21.18 -8.53
N ASP A 39 12.55 20.21 -9.29
CA ASP A 39 11.54 20.43 -10.30
C ASP A 39 10.16 20.65 -9.66
N PRO A 40 9.50 21.80 -9.88
CA PRO A 40 8.22 22.11 -9.24
C PRO A 40 7.09 21.13 -9.60
N MET A 41 7.08 20.61 -10.82
CA MET A 41 6.04 19.70 -11.30
C MET A 41 6.23 18.31 -10.66
N ALA A 42 7.46 17.79 -10.66
CA ALA A 42 7.78 16.53 -9.99
C ALA A 42 7.45 16.58 -8.49
N ARG A 43 7.80 17.67 -7.81
CA ARG A 43 7.46 17.87 -6.39
C ARG A 43 5.95 17.86 -6.15
N GLN A 44 5.17 18.49 -7.02
CA GLN A 44 3.71 18.47 -6.93
C GLN A 44 3.15 17.05 -7.11
N HIS A 45 3.69 16.26 -8.05
CA HIS A 45 3.26 14.87 -8.22
C HIS A 45 3.53 14.02 -6.99
N LEU A 46 4.72 14.15 -6.37
CA LEU A 46 5.04 13.45 -5.12
C LEU A 46 4.08 13.83 -3.99
N ALA A 47 3.76 15.13 -3.84
CA ALA A 47 2.82 15.61 -2.83
C ALA A 47 1.41 15.02 -3.04
N VAL A 48 0.91 14.97 -4.29
CA VAL A 48 -0.38 14.36 -4.61
C VAL A 48 -0.39 12.86 -4.34
N SER A 49 0.70 12.15 -4.67
CA SER A 49 0.81 10.71 -4.38
C SER A 49 0.80 10.43 -2.88
N LEU A 50 1.48 11.25 -2.07
CA LEU A 50 1.48 11.13 -0.61
C LEU A 50 0.11 11.43 -0.01
N ASP A 51 -0.59 12.48 -0.49
CA ASP A 51 -1.95 12.80 -0.04
C ASP A 51 -2.94 11.68 -0.39
N ASN A 52 -2.85 11.10 -1.59
CA ASN A 52 -3.66 9.93 -1.96
C ASN A 52 -3.39 8.72 -1.05
N ALA A 53 -2.13 8.49 -0.67
CA ALA A 53 -1.79 7.43 0.26
C ALA A 53 -2.40 7.66 1.65
N ASP A 54 -2.50 8.91 2.11
CA ASP A 54 -3.16 9.26 3.37
C ASP A 54 -4.68 9.09 3.31
N GLN A 55 -5.31 9.45 2.20
CA GLN A 55 -6.73 9.18 1.96
C GLN A 55 -7.01 7.67 1.98
N ALA A 56 -6.24 6.89 1.22
CA ALA A 56 -6.37 5.43 1.19
C ALA A 56 -6.22 4.80 2.59
N ALA A 57 -5.27 5.29 3.40
CA ALA A 57 -5.07 4.80 4.76
C ALA A 57 -6.26 5.08 5.69
N ARG A 58 -7.04 6.14 5.44
CA ARG A 58 -8.30 6.47 6.13
C ARG A 58 -9.52 5.71 5.58
N GLY A 59 -9.34 4.90 4.54
CA GLY A 59 -10.43 4.17 3.88
C GLY A 59 -11.14 5.00 2.80
N GLU A 60 -10.57 6.13 2.38
CA GLU A 60 -11.09 7.01 1.34
C GLU A 60 -10.48 6.62 -0.03
N GLY A 61 -10.69 5.37 -0.46
CA GLY A 61 -10.18 4.86 -1.73
C GLY A 61 -8.97 3.93 -1.60
N LEU A 62 -8.15 3.89 -2.66
CA LEU A 62 -7.02 2.96 -2.81
C LEU A 62 -5.73 3.73 -3.14
N VAL A 63 -4.57 3.17 -2.79
CA VAL A 63 -3.27 3.78 -3.12
C VAL A 63 -3.07 3.87 -4.65
N CYS A 64 -3.66 2.94 -5.40
CA CYS A 64 -3.71 2.94 -6.85
C CYS A 64 -5.04 2.38 -7.34
N ALA A 65 -5.53 2.87 -8.49
CA ALA A 65 -6.71 2.31 -9.16
C ALA A 65 -6.45 0.90 -9.72
N ASP A 66 -5.20 0.61 -10.09
CA ASP A 66 -4.76 -0.74 -10.41
C ASP A 66 -4.30 -1.44 -9.13
N THR A 67 -5.09 -2.39 -8.66
CA THR A 67 -4.81 -3.16 -7.44
C THR A 67 -3.84 -4.33 -7.67
N GLY A 68 -3.41 -4.55 -8.91
CA GLY A 68 -2.57 -5.67 -9.30
C GLY A 68 -3.26 -7.03 -9.19
N PHE A 69 -2.45 -8.09 -9.23
CA PHE A 69 -2.90 -9.49 -9.15
C PHE A 69 -2.59 -10.10 -7.78
N PRO A 70 -3.55 -10.81 -7.15
CA PRO A 70 -3.30 -11.53 -5.90
C PRO A 70 -2.23 -12.62 -6.04
N LEU A 71 -1.06 -12.39 -5.45
CA LEU A 71 0.04 -13.38 -5.36
C LEU A 71 0.36 -13.64 -3.90
N PHE A 72 0.33 -14.91 -3.50
CA PHE A 72 0.60 -15.33 -2.12
C PHE A 72 1.76 -16.32 -2.08
N PHE A 73 2.72 -16.04 -1.21
CA PHE A 73 3.78 -16.99 -0.85
C PHE A 73 3.37 -17.68 0.45
N ILE A 74 3.12 -18.99 0.37
CA ILE A 74 2.58 -19.77 1.49
C ILE A 74 3.64 -20.78 1.94
N ARG A 75 3.93 -20.78 3.25
CA ARG A 75 4.62 -21.88 3.93
C ARG A 75 3.61 -22.60 4.83
N ALA A 76 3.43 -23.90 4.62
CA ALA A 76 2.50 -24.72 5.39
C ALA A 76 3.26 -25.85 6.08
N GLY A 77 3.18 -25.91 7.41
CA GLY A 77 3.96 -26.85 8.22
C GLY A 77 5.36 -26.32 8.58
N SER A 78 6.14 -27.18 9.24
CA SER A 78 7.56 -26.94 9.53
C SER A 78 8.41 -27.21 8.29
#